data_AF-A0A9P7AK90-F1
#
_entry.id   AF-A0A9P7AK90-F1
#
_cell.length_a   1.000
_cell.length_b   1.000
_cell.length_c   1.000
_cell.angle_alpha   90.00
_cell.angle_beta   90.00
_cell.angle_gamma   90.00
#
_symmetry.space_group_name_H-M   'P 1'
#
loop_
_entity.id
_entity.type
_entity.pdbx_description
1 polymer ?
#
loop_
_entity_poly.entity_id
_entity_poly.type
_entity_poly.pdbx_seq_one_letter_code
_entity_poly.pdbx_strand_id
1 'polypeptide(L)'
;MAPRTNARVHAAKHGDKDYSCFWPGIHKYWFKTWPERNILFPDIPGDVSLTVEQTKQEVKAEEQRKVQLATWFRWRAGSSKKNRGLKKEQTVFDAALRLKTRAKSVEEIYMGMVYDEQIKPLVKAEQEAGNVTTSGHRMALGRRFSKELLEDESDEVKKEVRKRYDKQIKGSKGKGDILDDEDDDNDESDPDAIAKGIDELPIICQRFARLVKKQTQFIVSFMCAGPDPRHNQNIVTLSCHPSETSGGRNFAHLYPDEDYAFLGAYQEFAESIFSAKEHDPLLPATTNVGDGNRSEELEEYGSGEEDESGEEDESREENEGGTDTMSWDNPGLYTILQTPDASTGPDASTGPDASTTTDASMAGTVALAPAGFTDASLQLTGPFYSQVRVLHAVTPTMLPDDFLI
;
A
#
# COMPACT_ATOMS: atom_id res chain seq x y z
N MET A 1 -10.47 27.37 -5.75
CA MET A 1 -9.16 26.74 -6.04
C MET A 1 -8.18 27.13 -4.94
N ALA A 2 -7.72 26.19 -4.11
CA ALA A 2 -6.72 26.48 -3.07
C ALA A 2 -5.31 26.51 -3.70
N PRO A 3 -4.46 27.50 -3.40
CA PRO A 3 -3.11 27.56 -3.93
C PRO A 3 -2.28 26.38 -3.41
N ARG A 4 -1.57 25.70 -4.31
CA ARG A 4 -0.53 24.72 -3.97
C ARG A 4 0.65 25.49 -3.37
N THR A 5 0.61 25.75 -2.07
CA THR A 5 1.75 26.37 -1.38
C THR A 5 2.89 25.36 -1.26
N ASN A 6 4.09 25.75 -1.68
CA ASN A 6 5.36 25.02 -1.53
C ASN A 6 5.83 24.89 -0.06
N ALA A 7 4.91 24.93 0.92
CA ALA A 7 5.21 24.80 2.35
C ALA A 7 5.64 23.37 2.76
N ARG A 8 5.75 22.44 1.81
CA ARG A 8 6.01 21.03 2.06
C ARG A 8 7.49 20.71 2.34
N VAL A 9 8.41 21.66 2.13
CA VAL A 9 9.86 21.36 2.16
C VAL A 9 10.47 21.43 3.57
N HIS A 10 9.85 22.09 4.55
CA HIS A 10 10.50 22.28 5.87
C HIS A 10 9.96 21.44 7.04
N ALA A 11 8.84 20.73 6.90
CA ALA A 11 8.15 20.11 8.05
C ALA A 11 8.43 18.61 8.29
N ALA A 12 9.32 17.96 7.54
CA ALA A 12 9.37 16.48 7.50
C ALA A 12 10.74 15.85 7.84
N LYS A 13 11.56 16.48 8.69
CA LYS A 13 12.88 15.93 9.08
C LYS A 13 13.08 15.61 10.56
N HIS A 14 12.13 15.90 11.46
CA HIS A 14 12.24 15.50 12.87
C HIS A 14 11.14 14.50 13.23
N GLY A 15 11.53 13.39 13.86
CA GLY A 15 10.64 12.31 14.28
C GLY A 15 9.63 12.71 15.35
N ASP A 16 9.75 13.92 15.90
CA ASP A 16 8.76 14.50 16.78
C ASP A 16 7.64 15.17 15.99
N LYS A 17 6.42 14.71 16.25
CA LYS A 17 5.17 15.24 15.70
C LYS A 17 4.81 16.59 16.35
N ASP A 18 5.80 17.45 16.60
CA ASP A 18 5.55 18.78 17.11
C ASP A 18 5.12 19.70 15.96
N TYR A 19 3.82 19.98 15.91
CA TYR A 19 3.23 20.91 14.94
C TYR A 19 3.12 22.33 15.50
N SER A 20 3.72 22.62 16.66
CA SER A 20 3.65 23.93 17.34
C SER A 20 4.08 25.08 16.43
N CYS A 21 5.13 24.91 15.63
CA CYS A 21 5.60 25.93 14.67
C CYS A 21 4.81 25.95 13.35
N PHE A 22 4.15 24.85 12.99
CA PHE A 22 3.45 24.71 11.71
C PHE A 22 2.11 25.47 11.69
N TRP A 23 1.29 25.29 12.73
CA TRP A 23 -0.05 25.88 12.78
C TRP A 23 -0.09 27.40 12.78
N PRO A 24 0.73 28.13 13.57
CA PRO A 24 0.72 29.59 13.57
C PRO A 24 1.03 30.17 12.18
N GLY A 25 1.97 29.58 11.44
CA GLY A 25 2.30 30.00 10.08
C GLY A 25 1.14 29.84 9.11
N ILE A 26 0.47 28.69 9.15
CA ILE A 26 -0.71 28.44 8.31
C ILE A 26 -1.87 29.34 8.68
N HIS A 27 -2.19 29.48 9.97
CA HIS A 27 -3.30 30.35 10.42
C HIS A 27 -3.06 31.79 9.98
N LYS A 28 -1.86 32.32 10.21
CA LYS A 28 -1.48 33.67 9.79
C LYS A 28 -1.65 33.87 8.28
N TYR A 29 -1.17 32.92 7.48
CA TYR A 29 -1.31 33.01 6.02
C TYR A 29 -2.77 32.90 5.56
N TRP A 30 -3.53 31.96 6.14
CA TRP A 30 -4.92 31.71 5.79
C TRP A 30 -5.79 32.93 6.10
N PHE A 31 -5.80 33.42 7.34
CA PHE A 31 -6.65 34.54 7.73
C PHE A 31 -6.22 35.88 7.10
N LYS A 32 -4.94 36.01 6.70
CA LYS A 32 -4.50 37.14 5.86
C LYS A 32 -5.15 37.11 4.46
N THR A 33 -5.32 35.92 3.89
CA THR A 33 -5.81 35.75 2.51
C THR A 33 -7.34 35.65 2.45
N TRP A 34 -7.94 35.02 3.46
CA TRP A 34 -9.37 34.82 3.62
C TRP A 34 -9.79 35.20 5.05
N PRO A 35 -9.88 36.50 5.35
CA PRO A 35 -10.34 36.95 6.66
C PRO A 35 -11.80 36.55 6.86
N GLU A 36 -12.12 35.95 8.02
CA GLU A 36 -13.49 35.50 8.32
C GLU A 36 -14.49 36.67 8.33
N ARG A 37 -14.01 37.89 8.60
CA ARG A 37 -14.79 39.13 8.47
C ARG A 37 -15.53 39.25 7.14
N ASN A 38 -14.89 38.93 6.03
CA ASN A 38 -15.49 39.08 4.70
C ASN A 38 -16.62 38.08 4.46
N ILE A 39 -16.62 36.96 5.20
CA ILE A 39 -17.63 35.91 5.10
C ILE A 39 -18.81 36.23 6.02
N LEU A 40 -18.53 36.67 7.25
CA LEU A 40 -19.56 36.99 8.25
C LEU A 40 -20.27 38.32 7.98
N PHE A 41 -19.53 39.32 7.50
CA PHE A 41 -19.99 40.70 7.38
C PHE A 41 -19.71 41.27 5.97
N PRO A 42 -20.30 40.70 4.91
CA PRO A 42 -20.02 41.12 3.53
C PRO A 42 -20.38 42.59 3.26
N ASP A 43 -21.35 43.13 3.99
CA ASP A 43 -21.86 44.49 3.79
C ASP A 43 -21.05 45.58 4.51
N ILE A 44 -20.13 45.19 5.41
CA ILE A 44 -19.35 46.14 6.22
C ILE A 44 -17.98 46.34 5.56
N PRO A 45 -17.64 47.55 5.09
CA PRO A 45 -16.32 47.83 4.53
C PRO A 45 -15.21 47.51 5.53
N GLY A 46 -14.09 46.97 5.06
CA GLY A 46 -12.95 46.55 5.90
C GLY A 46 -12.40 47.66 6.81
N ASP A 47 -12.55 48.92 6.40
CA ASP A 47 -12.01 50.08 7.10
C ASP A 47 -12.87 50.54 8.30
N VAL A 48 -14.12 50.05 8.42
CA VAL A 48 -15.01 50.43 9.52
C VAL A 48 -14.70 49.58 10.75
N SER A 49 -14.66 50.17 11.95
CA SER A 49 -14.48 49.40 13.20
C SER A 49 -15.71 48.53 13.48
N LEU A 50 -15.51 47.24 13.72
CA LEU A 50 -16.59 46.32 14.13
C LEU A 50 -17.11 46.67 15.51
N THR A 51 -18.40 46.39 15.75
CA THR A 51 -18.96 46.49 17.10
C THR A 51 -18.36 45.42 18.02
N VAL A 52 -18.51 45.58 19.34
CA VAL A 52 -18.01 44.61 20.33
C VAL A 52 -18.62 43.22 20.10
N GLU A 53 -19.89 43.16 19.72
CA GLU A 53 -20.58 41.89 19.44
C GLU A 53 -20.06 41.24 18.16
N GLN A 54 -19.86 42.01 17.10
CA GLN A 54 -19.31 41.52 15.83
C GLN A 54 -17.87 41.01 16.00
N THR A 55 -17.05 41.70 16.80
CA THR A 55 -15.68 41.28 17.12
C THR A 55 -15.67 39.92 17.84
N LYS A 56 -16.61 39.70 18.79
CA LYS A 56 -16.75 38.40 19.46
C LYS A 56 -17.16 37.30 18.49
N GLN A 57 -18.04 37.59 17.54
CA GLN A 57 -18.43 36.64 16.49
C GLN A 57 -17.26 36.30 15.56
N GLU A 58 -16.46 37.29 15.17
CA GLU A 58 -15.26 37.09 14.36
C GLU A 58 -14.25 36.17 15.04
N VAL A 59 -13.90 36.43 16.31
CA VAL A 59 -12.95 35.59 17.07
C VAL A 59 -13.46 34.14 17.16
N LYS A 60 -14.75 33.95 17.44
CA LYS A 60 -15.37 32.61 17.52
C LYS A 60 -15.30 31.87 16.18
N ALA A 61 -15.53 32.57 15.07
CA ALA A 61 -15.44 31.97 13.73
C ALA A 61 -14.00 31.61 13.36
N GLU A 62 -13.01 32.45 13.72
CA GLU A 62 -11.59 32.12 13.52
C GLU A 62 -11.19 30.85 14.29
N GLU A 63 -11.61 30.71 15.55
CA GLU A 63 -11.35 29.51 16.35
C GLU A 63 -11.95 28.25 15.71
N GLN A 64 -13.20 28.34 15.25
CA GLN A 64 -13.84 27.23 14.52
C GLN A 64 -13.09 26.89 13.23
N ARG A 65 -12.66 27.89 12.47
CA ARG A 65 -11.89 27.67 11.24
C ARG A 65 -10.54 27.02 11.53
N LYS A 66 -9.84 27.40 12.60
CA LYS A 66 -8.59 26.75 13.03
C LYS A 66 -8.80 25.24 13.24
N VAL A 67 -9.89 24.84 13.92
CA VAL A 67 -10.25 23.43 14.11
C VAL A 67 -10.57 22.73 12.78
N GLN A 68 -11.30 23.40 11.88
CA GLN A 68 -11.61 22.86 10.56
C GLN A 68 -10.36 22.66 9.71
N LEU A 69 -9.44 23.63 9.69
CA LEU A 69 -8.16 23.53 8.99
C LEU A 69 -7.32 22.40 9.56
N ALA A 70 -7.20 22.30 10.89
CA ALA A 70 -6.46 21.23 11.54
C ALA A 70 -7.01 19.85 11.16
N THR A 71 -8.33 19.73 11.19
CA THR A 71 -9.06 18.54 10.77
C THR A 71 -8.76 18.25 9.29
N TRP A 72 -9.01 19.19 8.38
CA TRP A 72 -8.79 19.04 6.94
C TRP A 72 -7.37 18.60 6.61
N PHE A 73 -6.36 19.24 7.21
CA PHE A 73 -4.96 18.86 7.04
C PHE A 73 -4.69 17.46 7.58
N ARG A 74 -5.20 17.06 8.74
CA ARG A 74 -5.07 15.68 9.25
C ARG A 74 -5.64 14.66 8.26
N TRP A 75 -6.81 14.94 7.68
CA TRP A 75 -7.45 14.04 6.71
C TRP A 75 -6.73 13.98 5.35
N ARG A 76 -6.05 15.05 4.93
CA ARG A 76 -5.37 15.16 3.63
C ARG A 76 -3.87 14.82 3.68
N ALA A 77 -3.19 15.18 4.75
CA ALA A 77 -1.77 14.94 4.96
C ALA A 77 -1.48 13.54 5.53
N GLY A 78 -2.47 12.89 6.14
CA GLY A 78 -2.39 11.49 6.54
C GLY A 78 -2.09 10.58 5.33
N SER A 79 -0.87 10.06 5.28
CA SER A 79 -0.37 9.13 4.26
C SER A 79 -1.24 7.87 4.08
N SER A 80 -2.10 7.56 5.06
CA SER A 80 -3.05 6.45 5.00
C SER A 80 -4.05 6.52 3.85
N LYS A 81 -4.39 7.71 3.31
CA LYS A 81 -5.33 7.80 2.17
C LYS A 81 -4.67 7.59 0.81
N LYS A 82 -3.37 7.86 0.66
CA LYS A 82 -2.64 7.56 -0.59
C LYS A 82 -2.59 6.06 -0.88
N ASN A 83 -2.72 5.22 0.15
CA ASN A 83 -2.78 3.77 0.01
C ASN A 83 -4.20 3.21 -0.16
N ARG A 84 -5.26 4.00 0.03
CA ARG A 84 -6.66 3.53 -0.08
C ARG A 84 -7.31 3.81 -1.44
N GLY A 85 -6.87 4.85 -2.16
CA GLY A 85 -7.47 5.28 -3.42
C GLY A 85 -6.83 4.71 -4.69
N LEU A 86 -5.59 4.22 -4.59
CA LEU A 86 -5.04 3.34 -5.62
C LEU A 86 -5.76 2.01 -5.44
N LYS A 87 -6.87 1.82 -6.17
CA LYS A 87 -7.33 0.47 -6.52
C LYS A 87 -6.09 -0.21 -7.07
N LYS A 88 -5.46 -1.05 -6.25
CA LYS A 88 -4.35 -1.87 -6.70
C LYS A 88 -4.93 -2.68 -7.83
N GLU A 89 -4.61 -2.32 -9.08
CA GLU A 89 -4.58 -3.31 -10.14
C GLU A 89 -3.73 -4.43 -9.58
N GLN A 90 -4.45 -5.49 -9.24
CA GLN A 90 -3.99 -6.59 -8.43
C GLN A 90 -3.05 -7.36 -9.33
N THR A 91 -1.78 -6.93 -9.40
CA THR A 91 -0.78 -7.66 -10.16
C THR A 91 -0.67 -9.07 -9.58
N VAL A 92 -0.23 -10.04 -10.37
CA VAL A 92 -0.06 -11.43 -9.90
C VAL A 92 0.76 -11.46 -8.60
N PHE A 93 1.71 -10.54 -8.44
CA PHE A 93 2.52 -10.39 -7.24
C PHE A 93 1.88 -9.63 -6.08
N ASP A 94 0.78 -8.90 -6.26
CA ASP A 94 -0.04 -8.50 -5.11
C ASP A 94 -0.69 -9.72 -4.45
N ALA A 95 -0.86 -10.86 -5.14
CA ALA A 95 -1.26 -12.11 -4.50
C ALA A 95 -0.11 -12.69 -3.66
N ALA A 96 1.11 -12.71 -4.21
CA ALA A 96 2.31 -13.18 -3.49
C ALA A 96 2.68 -12.29 -2.29
N LEU A 97 2.48 -10.96 -2.41
CA LEU A 97 2.76 -10.00 -1.34
C LEU A 97 1.56 -9.74 -0.43
N ARG A 98 0.36 -10.25 -0.76
CA ARG A 98 -0.76 -10.22 0.18
C ARG A 98 -0.40 -11.19 1.27
N LEU A 99 -0.14 -10.64 2.46
CA LEU A 99 -0.15 -11.40 3.70
C LEU A 99 -1.30 -12.41 3.63
N LYS A 100 -0.96 -13.70 3.64
CA LYS A 100 -1.89 -14.83 3.56
C LYS A 100 -3.05 -14.50 4.48
N THR A 101 -4.17 -14.07 3.89
CA THR A 101 -5.30 -13.62 4.70
C THR A 101 -5.87 -14.88 5.28
N ARG A 102 -5.88 -14.98 6.60
CA ARG A 102 -6.40 -16.15 7.31
C ARG A 102 -7.78 -16.48 6.74
N ALA A 103 -8.00 -17.76 6.43
CA ALA A 103 -9.33 -18.24 6.05
C ALA A 103 -10.33 -17.83 7.13
N LYS A 104 -11.50 -17.32 6.72
CA LYS A 104 -12.53 -16.90 7.67
C LYS A 104 -12.98 -18.12 8.46
N SER A 105 -13.30 -17.95 9.74
CA SER A 105 -13.89 -19.04 10.50
C SER A 105 -15.30 -19.37 10.01
N VAL A 106 -15.83 -20.54 10.36
CA VAL A 106 -17.19 -20.96 9.97
C VAL A 106 -18.23 -19.94 10.47
N GLU A 107 -18.05 -19.43 11.68
CA GLU A 107 -18.89 -18.39 12.26
C GLU A 107 -18.76 -17.07 11.50
N GLU A 108 -17.55 -16.66 11.09
CA GLU A 108 -17.38 -15.43 10.29
C GLU A 108 -18.01 -15.52 8.89
N ILE A 109 -18.07 -16.73 8.31
CA ILE A 109 -18.77 -16.97 7.04
C ILE A 109 -20.28 -16.89 7.26
N TYR A 110 -20.81 -17.55 8.29
CA TYR A 110 -22.23 -17.48 8.65
C TYR A 110 -22.66 -16.06 8.99
N MET A 111 -21.89 -15.36 9.83
CA MET A 111 -22.12 -13.95 10.17
C MET A 111 -22.25 -13.11 8.90
N GLY A 112 -21.40 -13.31 7.89
CA GLY A 112 -21.49 -12.59 6.62
C GLY A 112 -22.76 -12.87 5.80
N MET A 113 -23.44 -14.01 6.02
CA MET A 113 -24.67 -14.38 5.32
C MET A 113 -25.91 -13.77 5.99
N VAL A 114 -25.97 -13.76 7.32
CA VAL A 114 -27.19 -13.41 8.07
C VAL A 114 -27.05 -12.15 8.94
N TYR A 115 -25.97 -11.37 8.76
CA TYR A 115 -25.66 -10.25 9.67
C TYR A 115 -26.81 -9.25 9.78
N ASP A 116 -27.30 -8.76 8.65
CA ASP A 116 -28.26 -7.65 8.63
C ASP A 116 -29.64 -8.07 9.14
N GLU A 117 -30.03 -9.33 8.90
CA GLU A 117 -31.37 -9.84 9.24
C GLU A 117 -31.45 -10.34 10.68
N GLN A 118 -30.47 -11.13 11.15
CA GLN A 118 -30.58 -11.83 12.43
C GLN A 118 -29.64 -11.26 13.51
N ILE A 119 -28.36 -11.06 13.19
CA ILE A 119 -27.34 -10.73 14.20
C ILE A 119 -27.41 -9.25 14.60
N LYS A 120 -27.61 -8.35 13.63
CA LYS A 120 -27.61 -6.89 13.84
C LYS A 120 -28.73 -6.43 14.78
N PRO A 121 -29.97 -6.92 14.69
CA PRO A 121 -31.00 -6.61 15.69
C PRO A 121 -30.61 -7.01 17.12
N LEU A 122 -30.05 -8.22 17.31
CA LEU A 122 -29.61 -8.71 18.62
C LEU A 122 -28.49 -7.85 19.21
N VAL A 123 -27.49 -7.50 18.38
CA VAL A 123 -26.40 -6.60 18.78
C VAL A 123 -26.93 -5.21 19.14
N LYS A 124 -27.93 -4.70 18.42
CA LYS A 124 -28.54 -3.40 18.69
C LYS A 124 -29.35 -3.42 19.99
N ALA A 125 -30.10 -4.49 20.27
CA ALA A 125 -30.83 -4.65 21.52
C ALA A 125 -29.90 -4.64 22.75
N GLU A 126 -28.77 -5.36 22.68
CA GLU A 126 -27.74 -5.35 23.73
C GLU A 126 -27.04 -4.00 23.88
N GLN A 127 -26.89 -3.26 22.78
CA GLN A 127 -26.37 -1.90 22.80
C GLN A 127 -27.36 -0.93 23.48
N GLU A 128 -28.65 -1.04 23.17
CA GLU A 128 -29.73 -0.24 23.78
C GLU A 128 -29.89 -0.57 25.28
N ALA A 129 -29.62 -1.82 25.70
CA ALA A 129 -29.56 -2.23 27.10
C ALA A 129 -28.35 -1.67 27.87
N GLY A 130 -27.39 -1.03 27.19
CA GLY A 130 -26.19 -0.45 27.81
C GLY A 130 -25.07 -1.45 28.11
N ASN A 131 -25.22 -2.71 27.70
CA ASN A 131 -24.19 -3.74 27.89
C ASN A 131 -22.98 -3.54 26.96
N VAL A 132 -23.15 -2.79 25.86
CA VAL A 132 -22.12 -2.59 24.84
C VAL A 132 -21.68 -1.12 24.73
N THR A 133 -20.53 -0.79 25.32
CA THR A 133 -19.97 0.58 25.28
C THR A 133 -18.89 0.78 24.21
N THR A 134 -18.21 -0.29 23.77
CA THR A 134 -17.06 -0.19 22.86
C THR A 134 -17.28 -0.97 21.57
N SER A 135 -16.64 -0.51 20.47
CA SER A 135 -16.71 -1.20 19.18
C SER A 135 -16.11 -2.61 19.23
N GLY A 136 -15.12 -2.85 20.09
CA GLY A 136 -14.54 -4.18 20.29
C GLY A 136 -15.53 -5.14 20.94
N HIS A 137 -16.24 -4.68 21.97
CA HIS A 137 -17.27 -5.48 22.64
C HIS A 137 -18.43 -5.80 21.69
N ARG A 138 -18.86 -4.83 20.87
CA ARG A 138 -19.87 -5.04 19.83
C ARG A 138 -19.49 -6.15 18.83
N MET A 139 -18.23 -6.17 18.39
CA MET A 139 -17.74 -7.20 17.47
C MET A 139 -17.65 -8.58 18.14
N ALA A 140 -17.21 -8.64 19.39
CA ALA A 140 -17.19 -9.89 20.16
C ALA A 140 -18.61 -10.47 20.35
N LEU A 141 -19.58 -9.60 20.61
CA LEU A 141 -20.99 -9.98 20.75
C LEU A 141 -21.57 -10.53 19.44
N GLY A 142 -21.30 -9.88 18.31
CA GLY A 142 -21.72 -10.38 16.99
C GLY A 142 -21.16 -11.78 16.69
N ARG A 143 -19.90 -12.05 17.05
CA ARG A 143 -19.31 -13.39 16.93
C ARG A 143 -19.96 -14.41 17.85
N ARG A 144 -20.34 -14.02 19.06
CA ARG A 144 -21.05 -14.89 20.01
C ARG A 144 -22.42 -15.29 19.47
N PHE A 145 -23.25 -14.32 19.06
CA PHE A 145 -24.56 -14.60 18.47
C PHE A 145 -24.44 -15.41 17.18
N SER A 146 -23.45 -15.11 16.35
CA SER A 146 -23.17 -15.91 15.16
C SER A 146 -22.90 -17.38 15.47
N LYS A 147 -22.29 -17.69 16.62
CA LYS A 147 -22.02 -19.07 17.02
C LYS A 147 -23.29 -19.74 17.54
N GLU A 148 -24.01 -19.07 18.44
CA GLU A 148 -25.26 -19.57 19.03
C GLU A 148 -26.32 -19.85 17.94
N LEU A 149 -26.56 -18.89 17.05
CA LEU A 149 -27.53 -19.06 15.95
C LEU A 149 -27.10 -20.16 14.97
N LEU A 150 -25.81 -20.30 14.68
CA LEU A 150 -25.32 -21.36 13.80
C LEU A 150 -25.52 -22.76 14.41
N GLU A 151 -25.53 -22.90 15.74
CA GLU A 151 -25.79 -24.16 16.42
C GLU A 151 -27.28 -24.55 16.32
N ASP A 152 -28.19 -23.57 16.33
CA ASP A 152 -29.65 -23.77 16.26
C ASP A 152 -30.19 -23.85 14.81
N GLU A 153 -29.40 -23.43 13.82
CA GLU A 153 -29.81 -23.38 12.42
C GLU A 153 -30.06 -24.78 11.81
N SER A 154 -30.81 -24.83 10.72
CA SER A 154 -31.05 -26.07 9.97
C SER A 154 -29.77 -26.71 9.44
N ASP A 155 -29.78 -28.03 9.28
CA ASP A 155 -28.63 -28.78 8.76
C ASP A 155 -28.25 -28.35 7.33
N GLU A 156 -29.22 -27.86 6.56
CA GLU A 156 -29.00 -27.33 5.21
C GLU A 156 -28.10 -26.09 5.22
N VAL A 157 -28.39 -25.12 6.10
CA VAL A 157 -27.57 -23.90 6.21
C VAL A 157 -26.19 -24.23 6.78
N LYS A 158 -26.11 -25.09 7.80
CA LYS A 158 -24.83 -25.58 8.33
C LYS A 158 -23.96 -26.21 7.25
N LYS A 159 -24.57 -27.02 6.36
CA LYS A 159 -23.88 -27.64 5.22
C LYS A 159 -23.41 -26.61 4.20
N GLU A 160 -24.23 -25.61 3.87
CA GLU A 160 -23.85 -24.52 2.96
C GLU A 160 -22.70 -23.67 3.50
N VAL A 161 -22.71 -23.31 4.79
CA VAL A 161 -21.61 -22.58 5.44
C VAL A 161 -20.31 -23.40 5.39
N ARG A 162 -20.38 -24.70 5.69
CA ARG A 162 -19.22 -25.61 5.58
C ARG A 162 -18.70 -25.70 4.15
N LYS A 163 -19.59 -25.80 3.15
CA LYS A 163 -19.22 -25.81 1.73
C LYS A 163 -18.46 -24.55 1.34
N ARG A 164 -18.89 -23.37 1.82
CA ARG A 164 -18.18 -22.09 1.60
C ARG A 164 -16.82 -22.05 2.31
N TYR A 165 -16.74 -22.58 3.52
CA TYR A 165 -15.49 -22.70 4.28
C TYR A 165 -14.48 -23.60 3.54
N ASP A 166 -14.91 -24.78 3.09
CA ASP A 166 -14.08 -25.70 2.32
C ASP A 166 -13.63 -25.07 1.00
N LYS A 167 -14.49 -24.30 0.32
CA LYS A 167 -14.12 -23.55 -0.88
C LYS A 167 -13.04 -22.49 -0.59
N GLN A 168 -13.09 -21.81 0.57
CA GLN A 168 -12.01 -20.89 0.97
C GLN A 168 -10.71 -21.62 1.30
N ILE A 169 -10.75 -22.75 2.00
CA ILE A 169 -9.55 -23.54 2.29
C ILE A 169 -8.94 -24.07 0.99
N LYS A 170 -9.75 -24.71 0.14
CA LYS A 170 -9.28 -25.25 -1.15
C LYS A 170 -8.72 -24.15 -2.05
N GLY A 171 -9.40 -23.00 -2.13
CA GLY A 171 -8.94 -21.86 -2.92
C GLY A 171 -7.74 -21.12 -2.35
N SER A 172 -7.46 -21.24 -1.04
CA SER A 172 -6.27 -20.65 -0.40
C SER A 172 -5.06 -21.59 -0.43
N LYS A 173 -5.27 -22.91 -0.40
CA LYS A 173 -4.23 -23.91 -0.64
C LYS A 173 -3.74 -23.85 -2.09
N GLY A 174 -4.66 -23.91 -3.07
CA GLY A 174 -4.32 -23.91 -4.50
C GLY A 174 -3.69 -22.63 -5.06
N LYS A 175 -3.51 -21.57 -4.25
CA LYS A 175 -2.79 -20.35 -4.65
C LYS A 175 -1.55 -20.06 -3.80
N GLY A 176 -1.33 -20.83 -2.74
CA GLY A 176 -0.30 -20.53 -1.74
C GLY A 176 0.69 -21.65 -1.48
N ASP A 177 0.44 -22.88 -1.98
CA ASP A 177 1.34 -24.04 -1.83
C ASP A 177 2.30 -24.24 -3.01
N ILE A 178 2.41 -23.29 -3.94
CA ILE A 178 3.47 -23.35 -4.99
C ILE A 178 4.89 -23.25 -4.39
N LEU A 179 5.03 -22.97 -3.09
CA LEU A 179 6.33 -22.78 -2.44
C LEU A 179 6.63 -23.77 -1.29
N ASP A 180 5.75 -24.72 -0.98
CA ASP A 180 5.94 -25.64 0.17
C ASP A 180 5.83 -27.14 -0.17
N ASP A 181 5.51 -27.53 -1.42
CA ASP A 181 5.72 -28.89 -1.92
C ASP A 181 7.08 -28.96 -2.63
N GLU A 182 8.15 -29.09 -1.85
CA GLU A 182 9.53 -29.28 -2.37
C GLU A 182 9.78 -30.71 -2.95
N ASP A 183 8.74 -31.56 -3.05
CA ASP A 183 8.90 -32.98 -3.42
C ASP A 183 8.11 -33.41 -4.69
N ASP A 184 7.41 -32.51 -5.40
CA ASP A 184 6.80 -32.82 -6.70
C ASP A 184 7.59 -32.17 -7.86
N ASP A 185 8.81 -32.66 -8.08
CA ASP A 185 9.74 -32.27 -9.15
C ASP A 185 9.20 -32.51 -10.58
N ASN A 186 7.93 -32.90 -10.73
CA ASN A 186 7.33 -33.30 -12.00
C ASN A 186 6.20 -32.37 -12.48
N ASP A 187 6.01 -31.22 -11.84
CA ASP A 187 5.19 -30.15 -12.40
C ASP A 187 5.96 -29.51 -13.58
N GLU A 188 5.76 -30.12 -14.75
CA GLU A 188 6.13 -29.64 -16.07
C GLU A 188 5.57 -28.21 -16.23
N SER A 189 6.38 -27.24 -15.81
CA SER A 189 5.93 -25.87 -15.62
C SER A 189 5.49 -25.30 -16.96
N ASP A 190 4.21 -24.91 -17.05
CA ASP A 190 3.61 -24.32 -18.24
C ASP A 190 4.52 -23.19 -18.79
N PRO A 191 5.08 -23.33 -20.00
CA PRO A 191 6.03 -22.36 -20.56
C PRO A 191 5.41 -20.97 -20.70
N ASP A 192 4.10 -20.88 -20.94
CA ASP A 192 3.40 -19.60 -21.02
C ASP A 192 3.32 -18.90 -19.65
N ALA A 193 3.14 -19.68 -18.58
CA ALA A 193 3.18 -19.16 -17.21
C ALA A 193 4.57 -18.63 -16.84
N ILE A 194 5.64 -19.33 -17.24
CA ILE A 194 7.02 -18.87 -17.04
C ILE A 194 7.28 -17.58 -17.82
N ALA A 195 6.96 -17.54 -19.12
CA ALA A 195 7.15 -16.37 -19.96
C ALA A 195 6.45 -15.13 -19.38
N LYS A 196 5.20 -15.31 -18.94
CA LYS A 196 4.43 -14.27 -18.26
C LYS A 196 5.09 -13.82 -16.95
N GLY A 197 5.64 -14.75 -16.16
CA GLY A 197 6.40 -14.44 -14.96
C GLY A 197 7.62 -13.56 -15.24
N ILE A 198 8.35 -13.85 -16.33
CA ILE A 198 9.50 -13.06 -16.80
C ILE A 198 9.04 -11.63 -17.18
N ASP A 199 7.95 -11.49 -17.93
CA ASP A 199 7.43 -10.18 -18.35
C ASP A 199 6.93 -9.32 -17.17
N GLU A 200 6.39 -9.96 -16.14
CA GLU A 200 5.95 -9.26 -14.95
C GLU A 200 7.11 -8.88 -14.02
N LEU A 201 8.27 -9.54 -14.12
CA LEU A 201 9.40 -9.41 -13.22
C LEU A 201 9.84 -7.96 -12.95
N PRO A 202 10.02 -7.09 -13.97
CA PRO A 202 10.42 -5.70 -13.76
C PRO A 202 9.45 -4.91 -12.86
N ILE A 203 8.14 -5.16 -13.00
CA ILE A 203 7.09 -4.46 -12.24
C ILE A 203 7.19 -4.84 -10.75
N ILE A 204 7.50 -6.10 -10.45
CA ILE A 204 7.66 -6.61 -9.09
C ILE A 204 8.90 -6.02 -8.44
N CYS A 205 10.04 -6.10 -9.12
CA CYS A 205 11.30 -5.54 -8.68
C CYS A 205 11.12 -4.06 -8.33
N GLN A 206 10.36 -3.32 -9.15
CA GLN A 206 10.05 -1.93 -8.89
C GLN A 206 9.19 -1.71 -7.64
N ARG A 207 8.21 -2.58 -7.38
CA ARG A 207 7.38 -2.51 -6.16
C ARG A 207 8.21 -2.85 -4.92
N PHE A 208 9.02 -3.91 -4.98
CA PHE A 208 9.87 -4.35 -3.88
C PHE A 208 10.94 -3.31 -3.54
N ALA A 209 11.68 -2.78 -4.52
CA ALA A 209 12.64 -1.70 -4.29
C ALA A 209 12.03 -0.47 -3.65
N ARG A 210 10.80 -0.09 -4.04
CA ARG A 210 10.07 1.02 -3.40
C ARG A 210 9.80 0.76 -1.92
N LEU A 211 9.50 -0.49 -1.55
CA LEU A 211 9.31 -0.88 -0.15
C LEU A 211 10.62 -0.82 0.63
N VAL A 212 11.70 -1.39 0.09
CA VAL A 212 13.04 -1.35 0.71
C VAL A 212 13.48 0.10 0.94
N LYS A 213 13.45 0.93 -0.12
CA LYS A 213 13.81 2.35 -0.02
C LYS A 213 12.99 3.11 1.01
N LYS A 214 11.69 2.82 1.10
CA LYS A 214 10.82 3.48 2.07
C LYS A 214 11.19 3.13 3.51
N GLN A 215 11.54 1.88 3.79
CA GLN A 215 11.81 1.39 5.15
C GLN A 215 13.25 1.64 5.59
N THR A 216 14.22 1.38 4.71
CA THR A 216 15.65 1.38 5.07
C THR A 216 16.42 2.54 4.46
N GLN A 217 15.82 3.30 3.53
CA GLN A 217 16.50 4.28 2.68
C GLN A 217 17.54 3.68 1.73
N PHE A 218 17.62 2.34 1.63
CA PHE A 218 18.54 1.70 0.69
C PHE A 218 17.99 1.74 -0.73
N ILE A 219 18.92 1.82 -1.68
CA ILE A 219 18.62 1.67 -3.10
C ILE A 219 19.02 0.25 -3.50
N VAL A 220 18.17 -0.40 -4.28
CA VAL A 220 18.37 -1.79 -4.71
C VAL A 220 18.31 -1.86 -6.23
N SER A 221 19.17 -2.68 -6.81
CA SER A 221 19.17 -3.12 -8.21
C SER A 221 19.01 -4.63 -8.22
N PHE A 222 18.34 -5.17 -9.24
CA PHE A 222 18.16 -6.61 -9.42
C PHE A 222 18.84 -7.04 -10.71
N MET A 223 19.49 -8.20 -10.65
CA MET A 223 19.98 -8.94 -11.81
C MET A 223 19.34 -10.32 -11.75
N CYS A 224 18.74 -10.74 -12.84
CA CYS A 224 18.03 -12.01 -12.95
C CYS A 224 18.53 -12.72 -14.21
N ALA A 225 18.76 -14.02 -14.12
CA ALA A 225 19.14 -14.85 -15.26
C ALA A 225 18.44 -16.19 -15.15
N GLY A 226 17.99 -16.73 -16.29
CA GLY A 226 17.34 -18.02 -16.34
C GLY A 226 16.93 -18.41 -17.76
N PRO A 227 16.49 -19.65 -17.97
CA PRO A 227 16.00 -20.10 -19.27
C PRO A 227 14.71 -19.37 -19.64
N ASP A 228 14.65 -18.85 -20.87
CA ASP A 228 13.44 -18.24 -21.42
C ASP A 228 12.77 -19.19 -22.43
N PRO A 229 11.54 -19.65 -22.19
CA PRO A 229 10.84 -20.56 -23.11
C PRO A 229 10.63 -19.96 -24.50
N ARG A 230 10.62 -18.62 -24.64
CA ARG A 230 10.48 -17.92 -25.93
C ARG A 230 11.74 -17.98 -26.78
N HIS A 231 12.89 -18.26 -26.16
CA HIS A 231 14.20 -18.27 -26.79
C HIS A 231 14.82 -19.67 -26.78
N ASN A 232 14.02 -20.71 -27.04
CA ASN A 232 14.48 -22.11 -27.05
C ASN A 232 15.17 -22.52 -25.73
N GLN A 233 14.68 -22.01 -24.60
CA GLN A 233 15.28 -22.24 -23.26
C GLN A 233 16.72 -21.70 -23.13
N ASN A 234 17.17 -20.83 -24.04
CA ASN A 234 18.44 -20.13 -23.86
C ASN A 234 18.40 -19.28 -22.59
N ILE A 235 19.55 -19.18 -21.94
CA ILE A 235 19.72 -18.33 -20.76
C ILE A 235 19.64 -16.87 -21.20
N VAL A 236 18.67 -16.14 -20.63
CA VAL A 236 18.49 -14.71 -20.83
C VAL A 236 18.78 -14.01 -19.51
N THR A 237 19.49 -12.88 -19.59
CA THR A 237 19.80 -12.04 -18.44
C THR A 237 19.03 -10.72 -18.52
N LEU A 238 18.50 -10.28 -17.38
CA LEU A 238 17.70 -9.07 -17.22
C LEU A 238 18.27 -8.25 -16.04
N SER A 239 18.54 -6.96 -16.26
CA SER A 239 18.79 -5.99 -15.19
C SER A 239 17.56 -5.14 -14.94
N CYS A 240 17.27 -4.87 -13.66
CA CYS A 240 16.20 -3.96 -13.25
C CYS A 240 16.74 -2.96 -12.23
N HIS A 241 16.66 -1.66 -12.57
CA HIS A 241 17.08 -0.56 -11.71
C HIS A 241 15.91 0.39 -11.40
N PRO A 242 15.02 0.03 -10.45
CA PRO A 242 13.83 0.83 -10.13
C PRO A 242 14.09 2.22 -9.58
N SER A 243 15.30 2.49 -9.12
CA SER A 243 15.63 3.74 -8.46
C SER A 243 16.16 4.76 -9.46
N GLU A 244 15.53 5.92 -9.46
CA GLU A 244 15.90 7.05 -10.31
C GLU A 244 16.52 8.19 -9.49
N THR A 245 17.44 8.90 -10.12
CA THR A 245 17.97 10.19 -9.66
C THR A 245 16.90 11.29 -9.77
N SER A 246 17.17 12.48 -9.21
CA SER A 246 16.27 13.65 -9.36
C SER A 246 16.02 14.05 -10.81
N GLY A 247 16.93 13.70 -11.72
CA GLY A 247 16.80 13.91 -13.17
C GLY A 247 16.15 12.75 -13.92
N GLY A 248 15.55 11.77 -13.22
CA GLY A 248 14.86 10.64 -13.86
C GLY A 248 15.78 9.58 -14.48
N ARG A 249 17.10 9.65 -14.25
CA ARG A 249 18.06 8.63 -14.77
C ARG A 249 18.27 7.54 -13.72
N ASN A 250 18.22 6.29 -14.14
CA ASN A 250 18.55 5.13 -13.29
C ASN A 250 20.02 4.69 -13.49
N PHE A 251 20.43 3.58 -12.85
CA PHE A 251 21.81 3.08 -12.90
C PHE A 251 22.28 2.76 -14.34
N ALA A 252 21.51 1.98 -15.11
CA ALA A 252 21.85 1.63 -16.49
C ALA A 252 22.00 2.86 -17.42
N HIS A 253 21.27 3.95 -17.17
CA HIS A 253 21.46 5.19 -17.94
C HIS A 253 22.73 5.96 -17.57
N LEU A 254 23.24 5.79 -16.35
CA LEU A 254 24.42 6.49 -15.88
C LEU A 254 25.72 5.70 -16.15
N TYR A 255 25.61 4.37 -16.18
CA TYR A 255 26.73 3.42 -16.27
C TYR A 255 26.39 2.26 -17.23
N PRO A 256 26.18 2.53 -18.53
CA PRO A 256 25.75 1.51 -19.47
C PRO A 256 26.82 0.43 -19.68
N ASP A 257 28.09 0.82 -19.80
CA ASP A 257 29.19 -0.12 -20.06
C ASP A 257 29.40 -1.06 -18.89
N GLU A 258 29.32 -0.56 -17.66
CA GLU A 258 29.39 -1.36 -16.46
C GLU A 258 28.18 -2.29 -16.33
N ASP A 259 26.97 -1.82 -16.62
CA ASP A 259 25.77 -2.67 -16.59
C ASP A 259 25.89 -3.86 -17.57
N TYR A 260 26.36 -3.60 -18.80
CA TYR A 260 26.60 -4.67 -19.78
C TYR A 260 27.71 -5.62 -19.35
N ALA A 261 28.80 -5.11 -18.76
CA ALA A 261 29.88 -5.95 -18.25
C ALA A 261 29.39 -6.87 -17.11
N PHE A 262 28.58 -6.34 -16.19
CA PHE A 262 27.98 -7.14 -15.12
C PHE A 262 26.98 -8.16 -15.65
N LEU A 263 26.13 -7.77 -16.61
CA LEU A 263 25.18 -8.67 -17.26
C LEU A 263 25.89 -9.84 -17.96
N GLY A 264 26.97 -9.57 -18.69
CA GLY A 264 27.77 -10.61 -19.36
C GLY A 264 28.37 -11.60 -18.36
N ALA A 265 29.04 -11.09 -17.31
CA ALA A 265 29.61 -11.96 -16.28
C ALA A 265 28.54 -12.77 -15.53
N TYR A 266 27.38 -12.18 -15.27
CA TYR A 266 26.27 -12.87 -14.61
C TYR A 266 25.61 -13.92 -15.51
N GLN A 267 25.55 -13.67 -16.83
CA GLN A 267 25.10 -14.64 -17.81
C GLN A 267 26.02 -15.86 -17.88
N GLU A 268 27.34 -15.67 -17.99
CA GLU A 268 28.31 -16.77 -17.96
C GLU A 268 28.17 -17.61 -16.69
N PHE A 269 27.97 -16.95 -15.55
CA PHE A 269 27.70 -17.62 -14.28
C PHE A 269 26.39 -18.43 -14.32
N ALA A 270 25.31 -17.86 -14.83
CA ALA A 270 24.02 -18.56 -14.95
C ALA A 270 24.11 -19.75 -15.92
N GLU A 271 24.76 -19.57 -17.08
CA GLU A 271 25.06 -20.65 -18.01
C GLU A 271 25.82 -21.77 -17.31
N SER A 272 26.80 -21.47 -16.44
CA SER A 272 27.52 -22.52 -15.69
C SER A 272 26.63 -23.33 -14.73
N ILE A 273 25.55 -22.74 -14.22
CA ILE A 273 24.58 -23.42 -13.34
C ILE A 273 23.62 -24.28 -14.18
N PHE A 274 23.09 -23.73 -15.27
CA PHE A 274 22.05 -24.39 -16.07
C PHE A 274 22.61 -25.34 -17.14
N SER A 275 23.88 -25.22 -17.54
CA SER A 275 24.53 -26.12 -18.51
C SER A 275 24.76 -27.53 -17.98
N ALA A 276 24.63 -27.75 -16.66
CA ALA A 276 24.93 -29.03 -16.01
C ALA A 276 23.76 -30.01 -15.99
N LYS A 277 22.54 -29.58 -16.32
CA LYS A 277 21.46 -30.53 -16.63
C LYS A 277 21.66 -30.94 -18.07
N GLU A 278 22.20 -32.14 -18.27
CA GLU A 278 22.09 -32.90 -19.50
C GLU A 278 20.65 -32.77 -20.00
N HIS A 279 20.41 -31.85 -20.93
CA HIS A 279 19.36 -32.02 -21.93
C HIS A 279 19.81 -33.25 -22.69
N ASP A 280 19.53 -34.42 -22.11
CA ASP A 280 19.82 -35.70 -22.70
C ASP A 280 19.18 -35.64 -24.10
N PRO A 281 19.96 -35.57 -25.20
CA PRO A 281 19.41 -35.41 -26.53
C PRO A 281 18.66 -36.68 -27.00
N LEU A 282 18.34 -37.57 -26.07
CA LEU A 282 17.74 -38.86 -26.28
C LEU A 282 16.23 -38.73 -26.36
N LEU A 283 15.75 -38.24 -27.50
CA LEU A 283 15.01 -39.13 -28.38
C LEU A 283 15.28 -38.68 -29.83
N PRO A 284 16.09 -39.45 -30.60
CA PRO A 284 16.18 -39.20 -32.04
C PRO A 284 14.78 -39.29 -32.62
N ALA A 285 14.36 -38.21 -33.28
CA ALA A 285 13.21 -38.19 -34.15
C ALA A 285 13.21 -39.50 -34.94
N THR A 286 12.16 -40.30 -34.77
CA THR A 286 11.92 -41.52 -35.52
C THR A 286 11.97 -41.15 -37.00
N THR A 287 13.14 -41.36 -37.60
CA THR A 287 13.35 -41.24 -39.02
C THR A 287 12.40 -42.23 -39.68
N ASN A 288 11.44 -41.67 -40.40
CA ASN A 288 10.74 -42.29 -41.51
C ASN A 288 11.69 -43.21 -42.29
N VAL A 289 11.62 -44.52 -42.01
CA VAL A 289 11.97 -45.56 -42.96
C VAL A 289 10.64 -46.04 -43.51
N GLY A 290 10.44 -45.74 -44.79
CA GLY A 290 9.18 -45.97 -45.47
C GLY A 290 8.85 -47.43 -45.74
N ASP A 291 7.58 -47.55 -46.12
CA ASP A 291 7.09 -48.33 -47.25
C ASP A 291 7.08 -49.86 -47.13
N GLY A 292 5.87 -50.42 -47.05
CA GLY A 292 5.66 -51.86 -47.12
C GLY A 292 4.31 -52.36 -46.62
N ASN A 293 3.22 -51.98 -47.30
CA ASN A 293 2.16 -52.89 -47.76
C ASN A 293 1.50 -53.86 -46.73
N ARG A 294 0.15 -53.78 -46.59
CA ARG A 294 -0.81 -54.89 -46.90
C ARG A 294 -2.04 -54.96 -45.95
N SER A 295 -3.22 -54.99 -46.61
CA SER A 295 -4.56 -55.50 -46.22
C SER A 295 -5.24 -54.90 -44.99
N GLU A 296 -6.36 -54.18 -45.15
CA GLU A 296 -7.72 -54.74 -45.30
C GLU A 296 -8.03 -55.80 -44.23
N GLU A 297 -8.66 -55.38 -43.12
CA GLU A 297 -9.74 -56.16 -42.53
C GLU A 297 -10.69 -55.23 -41.77
N LEU A 298 -11.97 -55.49 -42.02
CA LEU A 298 -13.13 -54.65 -41.79
C LEU A 298 -14.03 -55.47 -40.88
N GLU A 299 -14.23 -55.05 -39.63
CA GLU A 299 -15.40 -55.41 -38.82
C GLU A 299 -15.70 -54.19 -37.92
N GLU A 300 -16.84 -53.51 -38.03
CA GLU A 300 -18.24 -53.95 -37.90
C GLU A 300 -18.72 -53.95 -36.43
N TYR A 301 -19.70 -53.05 -36.19
CA TYR A 301 -20.77 -53.07 -35.19
C TYR A 301 -20.57 -52.68 -33.70
N GLY A 302 -21.53 -51.86 -33.25
CA GLY A 302 -21.91 -51.60 -31.85
C GLY A 302 -22.10 -50.10 -31.58
N SER A 303 -23.09 -49.40 -32.14
CA SER A 303 -24.51 -49.38 -31.72
C SER A 303 -24.71 -49.31 -30.20
N GLY A 304 -25.10 -48.14 -29.70
CA GLY A 304 -25.46 -47.90 -28.31
C GLY A 304 -25.85 -46.45 -28.10
N GLU A 305 -27.04 -46.10 -28.63
CA GLU A 305 -27.82 -44.92 -28.27
C GLU A 305 -28.07 -44.89 -26.74
N GLU A 306 -28.04 -43.71 -26.14
CA GLU A 306 -29.09 -43.24 -25.23
C GLU A 306 -28.91 -41.74 -25.00
N ASP A 307 -29.79 -40.99 -25.67
CA ASP A 307 -30.14 -39.60 -25.39
C ASP A 307 -30.72 -39.49 -23.98
N GLU A 308 -30.19 -38.60 -23.14
CA GLU A 308 -30.96 -38.04 -22.03
C GLU A 308 -30.77 -36.52 -21.98
N SER A 309 -31.77 -35.85 -22.54
CA SER A 309 -32.02 -34.41 -22.49
C SER A 309 -32.35 -33.97 -21.06
N GLY A 310 -31.52 -33.09 -20.50
CA GLY A 310 -31.84 -32.32 -19.30
C GLY A 310 -31.80 -30.83 -19.61
N GLU A 311 -32.99 -30.22 -19.69
CA GLU A 311 -33.24 -28.81 -19.94
C GLU A 311 -32.61 -27.94 -18.82
N GLU A 312 -31.67 -27.05 -19.17
CA GLU A 312 -31.24 -25.96 -18.29
C GLU A 312 -32.02 -24.68 -18.62
N ASP A 313 -32.88 -24.33 -17.67
CA ASP A 313 -33.70 -23.14 -17.55
C ASP A 313 -32.81 -21.90 -17.32
N GLU A 314 -32.50 -21.15 -18.39
CA GLU A 314 -31.92 -19.81 -18.31
C GLU A 314 -33.00 -18.76 -18.05
N SER A 315 -33.45 -18.63 -16.80
CA SER A 315 -34.13 -17.42 -16.32
C SER A 315 -33.13 -16.51 -15.59
N ARG A 316 -32.41 -15.75 -16.40
CA ARG A 316 -31.58 -14.61 -15.96
C ARG A 316 -32.51 -13.48 -15.51
N GLU A 317 -32.87 -13.47 -14.23
CA GLU A 317 -33.58 -12.36 -13.61
C GLU A 317 -32.68 -11.10 -13.57
N GLU A 318 -33.13 -10.09 -14.31
CA GLU A 318 -32.64 -8.73 -14.25
C GLU A 318 -33.00 -8.13 -12.89
N ASN A 319 -32.02 -8.11 -11.97
CA ASN A 319 -32.15 -7.36 -10.73
C ASN A 319 -31.95 -5.86 -11.02
N GLU A 320 -33.02 -5.20 -11.47
CA GLU A 320 -33.19 -3.75 -11.44
C GLU A 320 -33.31 -3.27 -10.00
N GLY A 321 -32.16 -2.98 -9.37
CA GLY A 321 -32.07 -2.53 -7.98
C GLY A 321 -31.48 -1.13 -7.84
N GLY A 322 -32.30 -0.11 -8.11
CA GLY A 322 -32.32 1.17 -7.40
C GLY A 322 -31.01 1.99 -7.33
N THR A 323 -30.85 2.93 -8.26
CA THR A 323 -30.01 4.11 -8.04
C THR A 323 -30.67 4.99 -6.97
N ASP A 324 -30.31 4.77 -5.71
CA ASP A 324 -30.67 5.66 -4.61
C ASP A 324 -29.84 6.95 -4.72
N THR A 325 -30.41 7.91 -5.41
CA THR A 325 -29.95 9.30 -5.47
C THR A 325 -30.14 9.93 -4.08
N MET A 326 -29.16 9.73 -3.20
CA MET A 326 -29.05 10.51 -1.97
C MET A 326 -28.74 11.97 -2.32
N SER A 327 -29.83 12.73 -2.53
CA SER A 327 -29.90 14.18 -2.39
C SER A 327 -29.44 14.57 -0.98
N TRP A 328 -28.34 15.30 -0.88
CA TRP A 328 -27.89 15.97 0.33
C TRP A 328 -28.15 17.46 0.20
N ASP A 329 -29.41 17.84 0.01
CA ASP A 329 -29.86 19.20 0.25
C ASP A 329 -30.21 19.37 1.74
N ASN A 330 -29.20 19.89 2.44
CA ASN A 330 -29.23 20.76 3.62
C ASN A 330 -30.61 21.39 3.92
N PRO A 331 -31.03 21.48 5.20
CA PRO A 331 -30.79 22.75 5.89
C PRO A 331 -30.60 22.60 7.42
N GLY A 332 -29.37 22.80 7.89
CA GLY A 332 -29.06 22.95 9.31
C GLY A 332 -28.74 24.39 9.69
N LEU A 333 -29.79 25.23 9.72
CA LEU A 333 -29.77 26.61 10.18
C LEU A 333 -29.28 26.71 11.63
N TYR A 334 -28.28 27.57 11.85
CA TYR A 334 -27.92 28.06 13.17
C TYR A 334 -29.05 28.96 13.70
N THR A 335 -29.62 28.61 14.87
CA THR A 335 -30.42 29.54 15.66
C THR A 335 -29.70 29.88 16.96
N ILE A 336 -29.73 31.17 17.24
CA ILE A 336 -29.00 31.96 18.22
C ILE A 336 -29.57 31.77 19.64
N LEU A 337 -28.69 31.95 20.63
CA LEU A 337 -28.98 32.12 22.05
C LEU A 337 -30.11 33.13 22.34
N GLN A 338 -30.99 32.81 23.29
CA GLN A 338 -31.60 33.81 24.18
C GLN A 338 -31.96 33.19 25.53
N THR A 339 -31.24 33.62 26.57
CA THR A 339 -31.69 33.65 27.96
C THR A 339 -32.44 34.95 28.21
N PRO A 340 -33.52 34.92 29.00
CA PRO A 340 -33.61 35.73 30.22
C PRO A 340 -34.15 34.85 31.38
N ASP A 341 -34.12 35.18 32.67
CA ASP A 341 -33.98 36.46 33.36
C ASP A 341 -33.54 36.19 34.81
N ALA A 342 -33.13 37.25 35.50
CA ALA A 342 -32.69 37.30 36.88
C ALA A 342 -33.83 37.23 37.92
N SER A 343 -33.42 37.22 39.21
CA SER A 343 -34.19 37.30 40.48
C SER A 343 -34.33 35.92 41.17
N THR A 344 -33.91 35.67 42.43
CA THR A 344 -33.87 36.54 43.62
C THR A 344 -33.08 35.83 44.74
N GLY A 345 -32.30 36.58 45.53
CA GLY A 345 -32.14 36.30 46.97
C GLY A 345 -30.84 35.63 47.46
N PRO A 346 -30.47 35.84 48.74
CA PRO A 346 -29.11 36.19 49.15
C PRO A 346 -28.47 35.15 50.10
N ASP A 347 -27.14 35.17 50.27
CA ASP A 347 -26.57 35.17 51.62
C ASP A 347 -25.09 35.55 51.72
N ALA A 348 -24.75 36.02 52.91
CA ALA A 348 -23.55 36.70 53.36
C ALA A 348 -22.23 35.90 53.32
N SER A 349 -21.10 36.62 53.31
CA SER A 349 -20.08 36.58 54.38
C SER A 349 -18.81 37.36 53.98
N THR A 350 -18.52 38.39 54.79
CA THR A 350 -17.21 38.78 55.39
C THR A 350 -15.97 37.96 54.96
N GLY A 351 -14.78 38.51 54.65
CA GLY A 351 -14.08 39.76 55.00
C GLY A 351 -12.65 39.80 54.37
N PRO A 352 -11.75 40.72 54.78
CA PRO A 352 -10.76 41.34 53.89
C PRO A 352 -9.27 40.99 54.13
N ASP A 353 -8.43 41.63 53.30
CA ASP A 353 -7.01 41.97 53.45
C ASP A 353 -5.94 40.90 53.15
N ALA A 354 -5.11 41.18 52.14
CA ALA A 354 -3.76 41.72 52.40
C ALA A 354 -2.98 41.94 51.10
N SER A 355 -2.52 43.17 50.92
CA SER A 355 -1.46 43.58 50.01
C SER A 355 -0.19 42.75 50.18
N THR A 356 0.54 42.52 49.10
CA THR A 356 2.01 42.56 49.15
C THR A 356 2.57 42.97 47.80
N THR A 357 3.12 44.18 47.81
CA THR A 357 4.08 44.71 46.86
C THR A 357 5.38 43.90 46.94
N THR A 358 6.05 43.68 45.82
CA THR A 358 7.51 43.71 45.80
C THR A 358 8.03 43.98 44.40
N ASP A 359 8.76 45.08 44.37
CA ASP A 359 9.60 45.66 43.34
C ASP A 359 11.01 45.04 43.40
N ALA A 360 11.87 45.42 42.45
CA ALA A 360 13.31 45.12 42.25
C ALA A 360 13.58 44.20 41.05
N SER A 361 14.01 44.72 39.89
CA SER A 361 15.32 45.31 39.58
C SER A 361 16.47 44.29 39.59
N MET A 362 17.10 44.07 38.43
CA MET A 362 18.54 44.34 38.22
C MET A 362 18.99 43.90 36.81
N ALA A 363 19.93 44.68 36.29
CA ALA A 363 20.57 44.60 35.00
C ALA A 363 21.47 43.37 34.82
N GLY A 364 21.84 43.08 33.57
CA GLY A 364 22.85 42.05 33.26
C GLY A 364 23.18 41.94 31.78
N THR A 365 23.73 43.01 31.20
CA THR A 365 24.37 43.01 29.87
C THR A 365 25.71 42.27 29.96
N VAL A 366 25.89 41.17 29.21
CA VAL A 366 27.22 40.63 28.90
C VAL A 366 27.27 40.27 27.42
N ALA A 367 28.06 41.06 26.69
CA ALA A 367 28.53 40.75 25.35
C ALA A 367 29.78 39.85 25.47
N LEU A 368 29.83 38.78 24.68
CA LEU A 368 31.07 38.06 24.40
C LEU A 368 31.10 37.69 22.91
N ALA A 369 32.20 38.10 22.28
CA ALA A 369 32.51 37.98 20.87
C ALA A 369 32.82 36.52 20.44
N PRO A 370 32.84 36.23 19.13
CA PRO A 370 32.94 34.88 18.60
C PRO A 370 34.40 34.41 18.51
N ALA A 371 34.69 33.22 19.04
CA ALA A 371 35.93 32.51 18.76
C ALA A 371 35.71 31.55 17.58
N GLY A 372 36.53 31.73 16.54
CA GLY A 372 36.55 30.86 15.37
C GLY A 372 36.98 29.44 15.71
N PHE A 373 36.37 28.47 15.03
CA PHE A 373 36.81 27.10 15.03
C PHE A 373 37.28 26.73 13.61
N THR A 374 38.56 26.45 13.52
CA THR A 374 39.28 26.05 12.32
C THR A 374 38.97 24.60 11.96
N ASP A 375 38.78 24.41 10.66
CA ASP A 375 39.14 23.27 9.82
C ASP A 375 39.82 22.08 10.52
N ALA A 376 39.17 20.92 10.46
CA ALA A 376 39.76 19.62 10.80
C ALA A 376 39.46 18.63 9.67
N SER A 377 40.43 18.55 8.76
CA SER A 377 40.64 17.48 7.79
C SER A 377 40.64 16.12 8.50
N LEU A 378 39.64 15.28 8.23
CA LEU A 378 39.66 13.86 8.62
C LEU A 378 40.26 13.04 7.48
N GLN A 379 41.57 12.79 7.60
CA GLN A 379 42.23 11.70 6.88
C GLN A 379 41.83 10.38 7.56
N LEU A 380 41.05 9.56 6.86
CA LEU A 380 40.83 8.16 7.20
C LEU A 380 41.92 7.32 6.53
N THR A 381 42.99 7.04 7.28
CA THR A 381 43.95 5.99 6.95
C THR A 381 43.75 4.83 7.92
N GLY A 382 43.30 3.68 7.40
CA GLY A 382 43.21 2.43 8.15
C GLY A 382 42.92 1.26 7.20
N PRO A 383 43.73 0.17 7.21
CA PRO A 383 43.77 -0.81 6.12
C PRO A 383 42.74 -1.93 6.32
N PHE A 384 41.99 -2.25 5.27
CA PHE A 384 41.30 -3.53 5.16
C PHE A 384 41.96 -4.35 4.05
N TYR A 385 42.56 -5.47 4.47
CA TYR A 385 42.96 -6.57 3.62
C TYR A 385 41.71 -7.27 3.06
N SER A 386 41.58 -7.33 1.74
CA SER A 386 41.05 -8.51 1.06
C SER A 386 41.75 -8.64 -0.29
N GLN A 387 42.49 -9.74 -0.44
CA GLN A 387 43.17 -10.12 -1.66
C GLN A 387 42.13 -10.50 -2.71
N VAL A 388 42.13 -9.80 -3.85
CA VAL A 388 41.67 -10.35 -5.13
C VAL A 388 42.90 -10.48 -6.00
N ARG A 389 43.32 -11.73 -6.25
CA ARG A 389 44.37 -12.05 -7.23
C ARG A 389 43.78 -11.90 -8.63
N VAL A 390 44.29 -10.93 -9.38
CA VAL A 390 44.19 -10.91 -10.84
C VAL A 390 45.39 -11.68 -11.38
N LEU A 391 45.15 -12.83 -12.01
CA LEU A 391 46.16 -13.50 -12.83
C LEU A 391 46.13 -12.86 -14.22
N HIS A 392 47.15 -12.04 -14.52
CA HIS A 392 47.50 -11.70 -15.89
C HIS A 392 48.25 -12.88 -16.51
N ALA A 393 47.67 -13.49 -17.54
CA ALA A 393 48.44 -14.24 -18.53
C ALA A 393 48.67 -13.33 -19.74
N VAL A 394 49.82 -12.66 -19.73
CA VAL A 394 50.41 -12.05 -20.93
C VAL A 394 51.16 -13.17 -21.65
N THR A 395 50.79 -13.46 -22.89
CA THR A 395 51.68 -14.13 -23.84
C THR A 395 52.00 -13.15 -24.98
N PRO A 396 53.29 -12.97 -25.34
CA PRO A 396 53.68 -12.08 -26.42
C PRO A 396 53.71 -12.87 -27.73
N THR A 397 52.93 -12.45 -28.72
CA THR A 397 53.04 -12.97 -30.09
C THR A 397 53.79 -11.94 -30.93
N MET A 398 54.92 -12.41 -31.48
CA MET A 398 55.85 -11.67 -32.31
C MET A 398 55.20 -11.05 -33.55
N LEU A 399 55.60 -9.81 -33.86
CA LEU A 399 55.54 -9.24 -35.20
C LEU A 399 56.70 -9.80 -36.04
N PRO A 400 56.49 -10.17 -37.32
CA PRO A 400 57.54 -10.16 -38.30
C PRO A 400 57.62 -8.80 -38.99
N ASP A 401 58.86 -8.36 -39.15
CA ASP A 401 59.34 -7.35 -40.08
C ASP A 401 58.99 -7.70 -41.55
N ASP A 402 59.18 -6.67 -42.39
CA ASP A 402 59.31 -6.71 -43.85
C ASP A 402 58.02 -6.69 -44.70
N PHE A 403 57.74 -5.54 -45.31
CA PHE A 403 57.83 -5.40 -46.77
C PHE A 403 57.93 -3.92 -47.17
N LEU A 404 59.13 -3.51 -47.60
CA LEU A 404 59.37 -2.43 -48.54
C LEU A 404 59.19 -2.98 -49.96
N ILE A 405 58.36 -2.32 -50.78
CA ILE A 405 58.68 -1.69 -52.08
C ILE A 405 57.51 -0.77 -52.44
#